data_AF-A0A498DRN7-F1
#
_entry.id   AF-A0A498DRN7-F1
#
_cell.length_a   1.000
_cell.length_b   1.000
_cell.length_c   1.000
_cell.angle_alpha   90.00
_cell.angle_beta   90.00
_cell.angle_gamma   90.00
#
_symmetry.space_group_name_H-M   'P 1'
#
loop_
_entity.id
_entity.type
_entity.pdbx_description
1 polymer ?
#
loop_
_entity_poly.entity_id
_entity_poly.type
_entity_poly.pdbx_seq_one_letter_code
_entity_poly.pdbx_strand_id
1 'polypeptide(L)' 'MLYFLLRYPEEIEASHKKEMDVSLLLQWHEDFPPDIYEKHRNLAVYEIQENRNPWIDYPDNLMRIFSFQ' A
#
# COMPACT_ATOMS: atom_id res chain seq x y z
N MET A 1 0.95 2.96 -4.65
CA MET A 1 1.75 4.07 -4.07
C MET A 1 1.91 3.90 -2.56
N LEU A 2 0.82 3.72 -1.81
CA LEU A 2 0.83 3.55 -0.35
C LEU A 2 1.80 2.45 0.16
N TYR A 3 1.85 1.28 -0.50
CA TYR A 3 2.83 0.24 -0.15
C TYR A 3 4.29 0.71 -0.25
N PHE A 4 4.66 1.44 -1.30
CA PHE A 4 6.03 1.92 -1.49
C PHE A 4 6.41 2.96 -0.44
N LEU A 5 5.49 3.89 -0.12
CA LEU A 5 5.66 4.86 0.96
C LEU A 5 6.00 4.20 2.30
N LEU A 6 5.31 3.11 2.62
CA LEU A 6 5.46 2.41 3.90
C LEU A 6 6.65 1.46 3.91
N ARG A 7 6.92 0.79 2.80
CA ARG A 7 7.97 -0.23 2.72
C ARG A 7 9.35 0.37 2.50
N TYR A 8 9.44 1.45 1.73
CA TYR A 8 10.70 2.05 1.29
C TYR A 8 10.72 3.56 1.55
N PRO A 9 10.46 4.02 2.79
CA PRO A 9 10.47 5.44 3.07
C PRO A 9 11.83 6.04 2.71
N GLU A 10 12.95 5.45 3.08
CA GLU A 10 14.28 6.04 2.84
C GLU A 10 14.73 6.04 1.37
N GLU A 11 14.04 5.29 0.50
CA GLU A 11 14.38 5.22 -0.93
C GLU A 11 13.60 6.25 -1.78
N ILE A 12 12.60 6.92 -1.19
CA ILE A 12 11.83 7.95 -1.88
C ILE A 12 12.44 9.31 -1.56
N GLU A 13 12.82 10.05 -2.61
CA GLU A 13 13.34 11.41 -2.46
C GLU A 13 12.36 12.30 -1.69
N ALA A 14 12.89 13.16 -0.80
CA ALA A 14 12.08 13.97 0.09
C ALA A 14 11.13 14.93 -0.65
N SER A 15 11.52 15.41 -1.83
CA SER A 15 10.67 16.20 -2.73
C SER A 15 9.39 15.44 -3.11
N HIS A 16 9.53 14.20 -3.59
CA HIS A 16 8.41 13.35 -3.98
C HIS A 16 7.54 12.92 -2.79
N LYS A 17 8.12 12.73 -1.60
CA LYS A 17 7.33 12.49 -0.38
C LYS A 17 6.44 13.67 -0.03
N LYS A 18 6.95 14.90 -0.15
CA LYS A 18 6.23 16.12 0.19
C LYS A 18 5.03 16.37 -0.74
N GLU A 19 5.11 15.91 -1.97
CA GLU A 19 4.04 16.03 -2.98
C GLU A 19 2.97 14.94 -2.84
N MET A 20 3.22 13.86 -2.09
CA MET A 20 2.25 12.81 -1.88
C MET A 20 1.27 13.15 -0.76
N ASP A 21 -0.01 13.19 -1.10
CA ASP A 21 -1.11 13.28 -0.14
C ASP A 21 -1.42 11.89 0.43
N VAL A 22 -0.87 11.58 1.60
CA VAL A 22 -1.08 10.30 2.28
C VAL A 22 -2.56 10.11 2.68
N SER A 23 -3.26 11.20 3.01
CA SER A 23 -4.67 11.14 3.40
C SER A 23 -5.53 10.73 2.21
N LEU A 24 -5.26 11.29 1.04
CA LEU A 24 -5.93 10.89 -0.21
C LEU A 24 -5.66 9.43 -0.56
N LEU A 25 -4.41 8.97 -0.41
CA LEU A 25 -4.06 7.57 -0.68
C LEU A 25 -4.72 6.59 0.29
N LEU A 26 -4.90 6.97 1.56
CA LEU A 26 -5.64 6.18 2.55
C LEU A 26 -7.13 6.15 2.22
N GLN A 27 -7.71 7.30 1.85
CA GLN A 27 -9.11 7.38 1.43
C GLN A 27 -9.36 6.48 0.21
N TRP A 28 -8.51 6.52 -0.81
CA TRP A 28 -8.66 5.65 -1.97
C TRP A 28 -8.54 4.17 -1.63
N HIS A 29 -7.68 3.80 -0.67
CA HIS A 29 -7.55 2.42 -0.22
C HIS A 29 -8.82 1.92 0.49
N GLU A 30 -9.52 2.79 1.23
CA GLU A 30 -10.80 2.48 1.87
C GLU A 30 -11.96 2.42 0.85
N ASP A 31 -12.05 3.42 -0.03
CA ASP A 31 -13.12 3.55 -1.03
C ASP A 31 -13.08 2.42 -2.08
N PHE A 32 -11.88 1.88 -2.37
CA PHE A 32 -11.65 0.88 -3.42
C PHE A 32 -10.88 -0.33 -2.88
N PRO A 33 -11.55 -1.26 -2.18
CA PRO A 33 -10.90 -2.44 -1.64
C PRO A 33 -10.39 -3.37 -2.77
N PRO A 34 -9.28 -4.10 -2.53
CA PRO A 34 -8.67 -4.95 -3.54
C PRO A 34 -9.59 -6.06 -4.05
N ASP A 35 -9.65 -6.21 -5.37
CA ASP A 35 -10.41 -7.27 -6.02
C ASP A 35 -9.63 -8.59 -6.14
N ILE A 36 -10.25 -9.61 -6.74
CA ILE A 36 -9.62 -10.91 -6.94
C ILE A 36 -8.44 -10.87 -7.94
N TYR A 37 -8.51 -10.01 -8.95
CA TYR A 37 -7.46 -9.86 -9.93
C TYR A 37 -6.20 -9.25 -9.29
N GLU A 38 -6.38 -8.23 -8.44
CA GLU A 38 -5.30 -7.61 -7.69
C GLU A 38 -4.62 -8.60 -6.73
N LYS A 39 -5.39 -9.49 -6.09
CA LYS A 39 -4.83 -10.58 -5.26
C LYS A 39 -4.01 -11.57 -6.06
N HIS A 40 -4.50 -12.00 -7.23
CA HIS A 40 -3.73 -12.87 -8.13
C HIS A 40 -2.45 -12.19 -8.62
N ARG A 41 -2.53 -10.91 -8.98
CA ARG A 41 -1.36 -10.13 -9.38
C ARG A 41 -0.35 -10.01 -8.23
N ASN A 42 -0.80 -9.76 -7.00
CA ASN A 42 0.07 -9.69 -5.82
C ASN A 42 0.81 -11.01 -5.56
N LEU A 43 0.13 -12.16 -5.75
CA LEU A 43 0.76 -13.47 -5.67
C LEU A 43 1.81 -13.68 -6.78
N ALA A 44 1.47 -13.39 -8.04
CA ALA A 44 2.39 -13.56 -9.16
C ALA A 44 3.65 -12.68 -9.05
N VAL A 45 3.50 -11.46 -8.52
CA VAL A 45 4.66 -10.59 -8.22
C VAL A 45 5.50 -11.17 -7.08
N TYR A 46 4.87 -11.67 -6.03
CA TYR A 46 5.56 -12.31 -4.91
C TYR A 46 6.39 -13.53 -5.35
N GLU A 47 5.88 -14.36 -6.26
CA GLU A 47 6.61 -15.52 -6.79
C GLU A 47 7.92 -15.14 -7.52
N ILE A 48 8.06 -13.88 -7.96
CA ILE A 48 9.24 -13.39 -8.68
C ILE A 48 10.13 -12.55 -7.77
N GLN A 49 9.54 -11.66 -6.97
CA GLN A 49 10.28 -10.64 -6.20
C GLN A 49 10.47 -11.03 -4.73
N GLU A 50 9.79 -12.07 -4.27
CA GLU A 50 9.79 -12.56 -2.88
C GLU A 50 9.35 -11.52 -1.84
N ASN A 51 8.74 -10.41 -2.29
CA ASN A 51 8.08 -9.42 -1.44
C ASN A 51 6.58 -9.37 -1.80
N ARG A 52 5.72 -9.29 -0.78
CA ARG A 52 4.27 -9.29 -0.96
C ARG A 52 3.69 -8.05 -0.32
N ASN A 53 2.76 -7.39 -1.01
CA ASN A 53 2.07 -6.25 -0.43
C ASN A 53 0.97 -6.75 0.53
N PRO A 54 1.14 -6.61 1.85
CA PRO A 54 0.18 -7.15 2.82
C PRO A 54 -1.16 -6.41 2.77
N TRP A 55 -1.19 -5.19 2.23
CA TRP A 55 -2.40 -4.36 2.16
C TRP A 55 -3.34 -4.80 1.04
N ILE A 56 -2.88 -5.62 0.10
CA ILE A 56 -3.75 -6.28 -0.90
C ILE A 56 -4.41 -7.53 -0.31
N ASP A 57 -3.69 -8.26 0.55
CA ASP A 57 -4.21 -9.48 1.19
C ASP A 57 -5.14 -9.16 2.37
N TYR A 58 -4.78 -8.13 3.14
CA TYR A 58 -5.47 -7.70 4.37
C TYR A 58 -5.67 -6.18 4.37
N PRO A 59 -6.58 -5.65 3.54
CA PRO A 59 -6.79 -4.21 3.39
C PRO A 59 -7.17 -3.52 4.71
N ASP A 60 -7.95 -4.18 5.57
CA ASP A 60 -8.45 -3.61 6.83
C ASP A 60 -7.34 -3.38 7.87
N ASN A 61 -6.26 -4.15 7.82
CA ASN A 61 -5.15 -4.02 8.78
C ASN A 61 -4.48 -2.65 8.66
N LEU A 62 -4.43 -2.11 7.45
CA LEU A 62 -3.85 -0.79 7.21
C LEU A 62 -4.67 0.30 7.90
N MET A 63 -5.99 0.27 7.69
CA MET A 63 -6.90 1.24 8.31
C MET A 63 -6.85 1.17 9.83
N ARG A 64 -6.72 -0.05 10.38
CA ARG A 64 -6.54 -0.23 11.82
C ARG A 64 -5.29 0.51 12.32
N ILE A 65 -4.15 0.38 11.65
CA ILE A 65 -2.90 1.05 12.07
C ILE A 65 -3.08 2.58 12.09
N PHE A 66 -3.71 3.14 11.05
CA PHE A 66 -3.89 4.59 10.94
C PHE A 66 -5.03 5.15 11.80
N SER A 67 -5.97 4.31 12.24
CA SER A 67 -7.04 4.71 13.17
C SER A 67 -6.60 4.89 14.63
N PHE A 68 -5.42 4.39 15.00
CA PHE A 68 -4.87 4.48 16.36
C PHE A 68 -3.76 5.54 16.51
N GLN A 69 -3.62 6.44 15.54
CA GLN A 69 -2.60 7.49 15.54
C GLN A 69 -3.21 8.89 15.70
#